data_AF-A0A2J7ZR42-F1
#
_entry.id   AF-A0A2J7ZR42-F1
#
_cell.length_a   1.000
_cell.length_b   1.000
_cell.length_c   1.000
_cell.angle_alpha   90.00
_cell.angle_beta   90.00
_cell.angle_gamma   90.00
#
_symmetry.space_group_name_H-M   'P 1'
#
loop_
_entity.id
_entity.type
_entity.pdbx_description
1 polymer ?
#
loop_
_entity_poly.entity_id
_entity_poly.type
_entity_poly.pdbx_seq_one_letter_code
_entity_poly.pdbx_strand_id
1 'polypeptide(L)'
;MSVDLNVHGFLHPPISYRAFRCLPPVQEMAFDKLDLRSFKVHGISGVDLLDMTEDEMIVRLLLPRHKVRKLRALQRAVALFDRIATLPRQGRLSEMELRLFLASQGCGSLEVEKVVRLFRSLVRTDGKGLDFATFWDFVVSYDWIAQAFRIYSIAA
;
A
#
# COMPACT_ATOMS: atom_id res chain seq x y z
N MET A 1 30.73 -11.59 -3.06
CA MET A 1 30.99 -11.20 -1.66
C MET A 1 29.65 -10.80 -1.05
N SER A 2 29.04 -11.70 -0.29
CA SER A 2 27.87 -11.39 0.55
C SER A 2 28.33 -10.51 1.69
N VAL A 3 27.59 -9.44 1.95
CA VAL A 3 27.72 -8.67 3.19
C VAL A 3 26.37 -8.75 3.88
N ASP A 4 26.30 -9.62 4.88
CA ASP A 4 25.29 -9.57 5.92
C ASP A 4 25.53 -8.31 6.76
N LEU A 5 24.57 -7.38 6.72
CA LEU A 5 24.48 -6.29 7.68
C LEU A 5 23.16 -6.43 8.43
N ASN A 6 23.24 -7.23 9.48
CA ASN A 6 22.25 -7.27 10.54
C ASN A 6 22.51 -6.07 11.46
N VAL A 7 21.75 -4.99 11.29
CA VAL A 7 21.75 -3.85 12.21
C VAL A 7 20.34 -3.71 12.78
N HIS A 8 20.22 -4.08 14.04
CA HIS A 8 19.06 -3.77 14.88
C HIS A 8 18.81 -2.26 14.86
N GLY A 9 17.59 -1.87 14.48
CA GLY A 9 17.06 -0.53 14.68
C GLY A 9 17.05 0.35 13.45
N PHE A 10 16.32 -0.02 12.38
CA PHE A 10 15.93 0.94 11.35
C PHE A 10 14.56 0.60 10.79
N LEU A 11 13.67 1.60 10.84
CA LEU A 11 12.69 1.96 9.82
C LEU A 11 12.61 0.94 8.68
N HIS A 12 11.45 0.28 8.56
CA HIS A 12 11.12 -0.65 7.48
C HIS A 12 11.86 -0.26 6.19
N PRO A 13 12.73 -1.14 5.64
CA PRO A 13 13.42 -0.84 4.39
C PRO A 13 12.37 -0.47 3.34
N PRO A 14 12.65 0.43 2.39
CA PRO A 14 11.72 0.73 1.32
C PRO A 14 11.45 -0.57 0.56
N ILE A 15 10.34 -1.22 0.89
CA ILE A 15 9.96 -2.50 0.32
C ILE A 15 9.66 -2.19 -1.15
N SER A 16 10.57 -2.60 -2.04
CA SER A 16 10.23 -2.64 -3.46
C SER A 16 9.04 -3.60 -3.60
N TYR A 17 7.97 -3.14 -4.23
CA TYR A 17 6.74 -3.89 -4.43
C TYR A 17 6.96 -5.29 -5.08
N ARG A 18 8.05 -5.52 -5.82
CA ARG A 18 8.43 -6.86 -6.33
C ARG A 18 9.07 -7.79 -5.30
N ALA A 19 9.63 -7.23 -4.22
CA ALA A 19 10.10 -7.98 -3.06
C ALA A 19 8.98 -8.25 -2.05
N PHE A 20 7.71 -8.09 -2.45
CA PHE A 20 6.56 -8.68 -1.76
C PHE A 20 6.72 -10.20 -1.73
N ARG A 21 7.49 -10.70 -0.76
CA ARG A 21 7.12 -11.96 -0.14
C ARG A 21 5.77 -11.65 0.52
N CYS A 22 4.72 -12.36 0.16
CA CYS A 22 3.34 -12.11 0.64
C CYS A 22 3.21 -12.14 2.17
N LEU A 23 4.23 -12.63 2.87
CA LEU A 23 4.16 -13.01 4.28
C LEU A 23 4.18 -11.81 5.24
N PRO A 24 5.12 -10.84 5.20
CA PRO A 24 5.13 -9.76 6.17
C PRO A 24 3.89 -8.82 6.08
N PRO A 25 3.46 -8.35 4.89
CA PRO A 25 2.30 -7.47 4.75
C PRO A 25 0.97 -8.10 5.20
N VAL A 26 0.75 -9.37 4.84
CA VAL A 26 -0.54 -10.04 5.06
C VAL A 26 -0.69 -10.46 6.53
N GLN A 27 0.42 -10.79 7.22
CA GLN A 27 0.42 -11.03 8.67
C GLN A 27 -0.04 -9.80 9.47
N GLU A 28 0.42 -8.61 9.08
CA GLU A 28 0.02 -7.35 9.71
C GLU A 28 -1.46 -6.99 9.46
N MET A 29 -2.07 -7.57 8.42
CA MET A 29 -3.51 -7.46 8.15
C MET A 29 -4.37 -8.45 8.96
N ALA A 30 -3.78 -9.09 9.97
CA ALA A 30 -4.38 -10.11 10.84
C ALA A 30 -4.79 -11.40 10.09
N PHE A 31 -3.94 -11.85 9.17
CA PHE A 31 -4.03 -13.20 8.62
C PHE A 31 -3.28 -14.18 9.50
N ASP A 32 -3.92 -15.30 9.80
CA ASP A 32 -3.35 -16.33 10.66
C ASP A 32 -2.46 -17.30 9.86
N LYS A 33 -1.78 -18.19 10.58
CA LYS A 33 -0.88 -19.18 9.96
C LYS A 33 -1.62 -20.16 9.03
N LEU A 34 -2.92 -20.38 9.23
CA LEU A 34 -3.71 -21.28 8.39
C LEU A 34 -4.03 -20.60 7.06
N ASP A 35 -4.40 -19.32 7.07
CA ASP A 35 -4.59 -18.57 5.83
C ASP A 35 -3.32 -18.58 4.99
N LEU A 36 -2.18 -18.26 5.61
CA LEU A 36 -0.87 -18.16 4.95
C LEU A 36 -0.40 -19.51 4.38
N ARG A 37 -0.90 -20.62 4.92
CA ARG A 37 -0.63 -21.96 4.39
C ARG A 37 -1.21 -22.11 2.99
N SER A 38 -2.42 -21.63 2.74
CA SER A 38 -3.07 -21.68 1.43
C SER A 38 -2.25 -20.93 0.37
N PHE A 39 -1.75 -19.73 0.70
CA PHE A 39 -0.86 -18.98 -0.19
C PHE A 39 0.41 -19.77 -0.53
N LYS A 40 1.02 -20.41 0.48
CA LYS A 40 2.24 -21.21 0.28
C LYS A 40 1.99 -22.47 -0.54
N VAL A 41 0.90 -23.18 -0.28
CA VAL A 41 0.52 -24.41 -1.00
C VAL A 41 0.24 -24.12 -2.48
N HIS A 42 -0.44 -23.01 -2.76
CA HIS A 42 -0.78 -22.62 -4.12
C HIS A 42 0.31 -21.79 -4.82
N GLY A 43 1.45 -21.56 -4.16
CA GLY A 43 2.57 -20.81 -4.73
C GLY A 43 2.24 -19.35 -5.08
N ILE A 44 1.28 -18.73 -4.39
CA ILE A 44 0.80 -17.39 -4.71
C ILE A 44 1.85 -16.35 -4.32
N SER A 45 2.41 -15.66 -5.31
CA SER A 45 3.29 -14.51 -5.11
C SER A 45 2.49 -13.24 -4.82
N GLY A 46 3.18 -12.18 -4.39
CA GLY A 46 2.53 -10.91 -4.09
C GLY A 46 1.92 -10.27 -5.32
N VAL A 47 2.53 -10.51 -6.50
CA VAL A 47 2.02 -10.03 -7.79
C VAL A 47 0.76 -10.81 -8.17
N ASP A 48 0.78 -12.15 -8.04
CA ASP A 48 -0.40 -12.98 -8.32
C ASP A 48 -1.59 -12.57 -7.44
N LEU A 49 -1.31 -12.19 -6.19
CA LEU A 49 -2.32 -11.69 -5.27
C LEU A 49 -2.95 -10.37 -5.72
N LEU A 50 -2.22 -9.52 -6.45
CA LEU A 50 -2.75 -8.25 -6.96
C LEU A 50 -3.71 -8.44 -8.13
N ASP A 51 -3.47 -9.47 -8.93
CA ASP A 51 -4.28 -9.78 -10.12
C ASP A 51 -5.44 -10.75 -9.81
N MET A 52 -5.43 -11.39 -8.64
CA MET A 52 -6.42 -12.39 -8.25
C MET A 52 -7.82 -11.79 -8.08
N THR A 53 -8.82 -12.48 -8.62
CA THR A 53 -10.23 -12.12 -8.47
C THR A 53 -10.78 -12.53 -7.11
N GLU A 54 -11.93 -11.94 -6.72
CA GLU A 54 -12.62 -12.30 -5.48
C GLU A 54 -13.02 -13.78 -5.45
N ASP A 55 -13.51 -14.32 -6.57
CA ASP A 55 -13.89 -15.72 -6.68
C ASP A 55 -12.68 -16.65 -6.54
N GLU A 56 -11.53 -16.30 -7.10
CA GLU A 56 -10.30 -17.08 -6.92
C GLU A 56 -9.83 -17.03 -5.46
N MET A 57 -9.91 -15.89 -4.78
CA MET A 57 -9.56 -15.81 -3.36
C MET A 57 -10.48 -16.70 -2.50
N ILE A 58 -11.76 -16.79 -2.83
CA ILE A 58 -12.74 -17.60 -2.09
C ILE A 58 -12.55 -19.08 -2.41
N VAL A 59 -12.47 -19.45 -3.68
CA VAL A 59 -12.49 -20.85 -4.13
C VAL A 59 -11.11 -21.49 -4.03
N ARG A 60 -10.07 -20.80 -4.46
CA ARG A 60 -8.70 -21.34 -4.54
C ARG A 60 -7.95 -21.20 -3.22
N LEU A 61 -8.14 -20.08 -2.50
CA LEU A 61 -7.46 -19.85 -1.22
C LEU A 61 -8.33 -20.17 0.00
N LEU A 62 -9.61 -20.50 -0.22
CA LEU A 62 -10.58 -20.81 0.83
C LEU A 62 -10.72 -19.68 1.86
N LEU A 63 -10.52 -18.44 1.42
CA LEU A 63 -10.55 -17.30 2.32
C LEU A 63 -12.00 -16.90 2.63
N PRO A 64 -12.32 -16.62 3.91
CA PRO A 64 -13.62 -16.09 4.27
C PRO A 64 -13.79 -14.65 3.73
N ARG A 65 -15.03 -14.28 3.42
CA ARG A 65 -15.37 -12.97 2.79
C ARG A 65 -14.76 -11.75 3.48
N HIS A 66 -14.63 -11.75 4.81
CA HIS A 66 -14.03 -10.63 5.53
C HIS A 66 -12.52 -10.48 5.27
N LYS A 67 -11.78 -11.59 5.04
CA LYS A 67 -10.36 -11.57 4.65
C LYS A 67 -10.20 -11.19 3.19
N VAL A 68 -11.11 -11.65 2.33
CA VAL A 68 -11.17 -11.23 0.91
C VAL A 68 -11.38 -9.71 0.80
N ARG A 69 -12.29 -9.12 1.57
CA ARG A 69 -12.46 -7.65 1.62
C ARG A 69 -11.18 -6.91 1.99
N LYS A 70 -10.39 -7.42 2.93
CA LYS A 70 -9.08 -6.86 3.30
C LYS A 70 -8.10 -6.91 2.12
N LEU A 71 -8.00 -8.05 1.43
CA LEU A 71 -7.14 -8.18 0.25
C LEU A 71 -7.59 -7.26 -0.90
N ARG A 72 -8.90 -7.12 -1.12
CA ARG A 72 -9.43 -6.16 -2.09
C ARG A 72 -9.10 -4.72 -1.71
N ALA A 73 -9.10 -4.38 -0.42
CA ALA A 73 -8.66 -3.07 0.04
C ALA A 73 -7.15 -2.87 -0.24
N LEU A 74 -6.32 -3.88 0.04
CA LEU A 74 -4.89 -3.87 -0.31
C LEU A 74 -4.67 -3.68 -1.82
N GLN A 75 -5.37 -4.44 -2.67
CA GLN A 75 -5.28 -4.31 -4.13
C GLN A 75 -5.61 -2.89 -4.59
N ARG A 76 -6.67 -2.29 -4.06
CA ARG A 76 -7.03 -0.91 -4.39
C ARG A 76 -6.02 0.11 -3.85
N ALA A 77 -5.46 -0.14 -2.67
CA ALA A 77 -4.41 0.70 -2.10
C ALA A 77 -3.16 0.70 -2.99
N VAL A 78 -2.75 -0.48 -3.46
CA VAL A 78 -1.62 -0.64 -4.37
C VAL A 78 -1.88 0.06 -5.71
N ALA A 79 -3.06 -0.16 -6.31
CA ALA A 79 -3.42 0.49 -7.56
C ALA A 79 -3.44 2.02 -7.44
N LEU A 80 -3.95 2.56 -6.33
CA LEU A 80 -3.95 3.99 -6.09
C LEU A 80 -2.52 4.53 -5.85
N PHE A 81 -1.72 3.81 -5.07
CA PHE A 81 -0.33 4.17 -4.83
C PHE A 81 0.44 4.28 -6.15
N ASP A 82 0.29 3.29 -7.03
CA ASP A 82 0.94 3.26 -8.34
C ASP A 82 0.43 4.38 -9.28
N ARG A 83 -0.83 4.80 -9.14
CA ARG A 83 -1.37 5.94 -9.89
C ARG A 83 -0.84 7.29 -9.43
N ILE A 84 -0.54 7.43 -8.13
CA ILE A 84 0.04 8.66 -7.57
C ILE A 84 1.54 8.73 -7.86
N ALA A 85 2.21 7.58 -7.82
CA ALA A 85 3.63 7.48 -8.03
C ALA A 85 4.05 7.95 -9.43
N THR A 86 5.02 8.87 -9.50
CA THR A 86 5.53 9.34 -10.79
C THR A 86 6.50 8.36 -11.44
N LEU A 87 7.25 7.63 -10.61
CA LEU A 87 8.15 6.58 -11.07
C LEU A 87 7.50 5.22 -10.84
N PRO A 88 7.55 4.32 -11.84
CA PRO A 88 7.15 2.95 -11.59
C PRO A 88 8.07 2.39 -10.51
N ARG A 89 7.51 1.56 -9.63
CA ARG A 89 8.28 0.74 -8.67
C ARG A 89 8.87 1.47 -7.47
N GLN A 90 8.54 2.73 -7.25
CA GLN A 90 9.04 3.44 -6.08
C GLN A 90 8.36 2.96 -4.79
N GLY A 91 9.13 2.82 -3.71
CA GLY A 91 8.61 2.37 -2.40
C GLY A 91 8.14 3.53 -1.50
N ARG A 92 8.10 4.75 -2.03
CA ARG A 92 7.85 5.99 -1.28
C ARG A 92 7.01 6.94 -2.13
N LEU A 93 6.18 7.74 -1.47
CA LEU A 93 5.44 8.83 -2.07
C LEU A 93 5.81 10.14 -1.41
N SER A 94 6.12 11.14 -2.22
CA SER A 94 6.31 12.51 -1.75
C SER A 94 4.97 13.27 -1.73
N GLU A 95 4.91 14.32 -0.91
CA GLU A 95 3.75 15.22 -0.91
C GLU A 95 3.53 15.87 -2.28
N MET A 96 4.61 16.18 -3.01
CA MET A 96 4.52 16.80 -4.33
C MET A 96 3.79 15.90 -5.33
N GLU A 97 4.08 14.59 -5.34
CA GLU A 97 3.41 13.63 -6.22
C GLU A 97 1.92 13.53 -5.92
N LEU A 98 1.56 13.49 -4.63
CA LEU A 98 0.16 13.54 -4.23
C LEU A 98 -0.53 14.82 -4.71
N ARG A 99 0.11 15.98 -4.55
CA ARG A 99 -0.45 17.26 -5.03
C ARG A 99 -0.67 17.26 -6.54
N LEU A 100 0.32 16.79 -7.31
CA LEU A 100 0.23 16.69 -8.76
C LEU A 100 -0.89 15.73 -9.19
N PHE A 101 -1.00 14.58 -8.52
CA PHE A 101 -2.09 13.64 -8.75
C PHE A 101 -3.45 14.31 -8.49
N LEU A 102 -3.66 14.94 -7.33
CA LEU A 102 -4.93 15.57 -6.98
C LEU A 102 -5.30 16.71 -7.95
N ALA A 103 -4.31 17.53 -8.35
CA ALA A 103 -4.50 18.55 -9.37
C ALA A 103 -4.91 17.95 -10.73
N SER A 104 -4.33 16.81 -11.12
CA SER A 104 -4.70 16.10 -12.35
C SER A 104 -6.14 15.56 -12.32
N GLN A 105 -6.69 15.31 -11.13
CA GLN A 105 -8.09 14.90 -10.94
C GLN A 105 -9.06 16.09 -10.93
N GLY A 106 -8.58 17.32 -11.14
CA GLY A 106 -9.40 18.53 -11.13
C GLY A 106 -9.75 19.04 -9.73
N CYS A 107 -9.06 18.58 -8.68
CA CYS A 107 -9.30 19.04 -7.31
C CYS A 107 -8.95 20.52 -7.13
N GLY A 108 -9.80 21.26 -6.43
CA GLY A 108 -9.53 22.65 -6.05
C GLY A 108 -8.42 22.76 -5.01
N SER A 109 -7.78 23.92 -4.92
CA SER A 109 -6.66 24.17 -3.98
C SER A 109 -6.99 23.84 -2.52
N LEU A 110 -8.22 24.14 -2.08
CA LEU A 110 -8.69 23.84 -0.72
C LEU A 110 -8.86 22.34 -0.46
N GLU A 111 -9.29 21.57 -1.46
CA GLU A 111 -9.45 20.11 -1.35
C GLU A 111 -8.08 19.43 -1.30
N VAL A 112 -7.18 19.87 -2.18
CA VAL A 112 -5.78 19.44 -2.19
C VAL A 112 -5.15 19.67 -0.82
N GLU A 113 -5.33 20.86 -0.24
CA GLU A 113 -4.76 21.18 1.07
C GLU A 113 -5.30 20.27 2.19
N LYS A 114 -6.61 19.99 2.20
CA LYS A 114 -7.20 19.09 3.21
C LYS A 114 -6.66 17.66 3.09
N VAL A 115 -6.56 17.12 1.88
CA VAL A 115 -6.03 15.78 1.63
C VAL A 115 -4.54 15.72 1.98
N VAL A 116 -3.77 16.75 1.61
CA VAL A 116 -2.35 16.84 1.94
C VAL A 116 -2.11 16.93 3.45
N ARG A 117 -2.94 17.67 4.20
CA ARG A 117 -2.84 17.71 5.67
C ARG A 117 -3.04 16.32 6.29
N LEU A 118 -3.96 15.52 5.76
CA LEU A 118 -4.15 14.13 6.19
C LEU A 118 -2.92 13.29 5.84
N PHE A 119 -2.40 13.42 4.63
CA PHE A 119 -1.20 12.71 4.19
C PHE A 119 0.03 13.03 5.05
N ARG A 120 0.19 14.28 5.48
CA ARG A 120 1.27 14.70 6.39
C ARG A 120 1.28 13.98 7.71
N SER A 121 0.14 13.47 8.19
CA SER A 121 0.12 12.62 9.40
C SER A 121 0.83 11.27 9.21
N LEU A 122 1.08 10.88 7.97
CA LEU A 122 1.74 9.62 7.56
C LEU A 122 3.21 9.83 7.15
N VAL A 123 3.63 11.09 7.03
CA VAL A 123 4.95 11.45 6.52
C VAL A 123 6.02 11.15 7.57
N ARG A 124 7.07 10.49 7.11
CA ARG A 124 8.33 10.32 7.83
C ARG A 124 9.39 11.18 7.16
N THR A 125 10.30 11.71 7.96
CA THR A 125 11.47 12.44 7.48
C THR A 125 12.67 11.49 7.53
N ASP A 126 13.42 11.36 6.42
CA ASP A 126 14.69 10.61 6.46
C ASP A 126 15.84 11.45 7.05
N GLY A 127 16.99 10.81 7.24
CA GLY A 127 18.22 11.47 7.68
C GLY A 127 18.77 12.53 6.71
N LYS A 128 18.15 12.73 5.54
CA LYS A 128 18.49 13.80 4.59
C LYS A 128 17.45 14.93 4.57
N GLY A 129 16.45 14.87 5.46
CA GLY A 129 15.41 15.91 5.57
C GLY A 129 14.32 15.83 4.50
N LEU A 130 14.20 14.70 3.79
CA LEU A 130 13.14 14.51 2.80
C LEU A 130 11.91 13.88 3.46
N ASP A 131 10.75 14.49 3.21
CA ASP A 131 9.46 14.06 3.69
C ASP A 131 8.79 13.09 2.70
N PHE A 132 8.48 11.88 3.16
CA PHE A 132 7.81 10.86 2.36
C PHE A 132 6.89 9.98 3.21
N ALA A 133 5.84 9.44 2.60
CA ALA A 133 5.13 8.27 3.12
C ALA A 133 5.73 7.02 2.48
N THR A 134 6.01 5.98 3.27
CA THR A 134 6.35 4.68 2.68
C THR A 134 5.12 4.04 2.07
N PHE A 135 5.32 3.10 1.16
CA PHE A 135 4.25 2.24 0.64
C PHE A 135 3.40 1.64 1.78
N TRP A 136 4.04 1.21 2.87
CA TRP A 136 3.32 0.58 3.97
C TRP A 136 2.51 1.57 4.81
N ASP A 137 3.05 2.75 5.08
CA ASP A 137 2.31 3.83 5.74
C ASP A 137 1.05 4.18 4.93
N PHE A 138 1.15 4.18 3.60
CA PHE A 138 0.01 4.41 2.71
C PHE A 138 -1.04 3.29 2.78
N VAL A 139 -0.62 2.02 2.73
CA VAL A 139 -1.54 0.86 2.76
C VAL A 139 -2.29 0.78 4.08
N VAL A 140 -1.60 0.94 5.21
CA VAL A 140 -2.23 0.86 6.54
C VAL A 140 -3.26 1.98 6.73
N SER A 141 -3.02 3.14 6.14
CA SER A 141 -3.92 4.29 6.21
C SER A 141 -4.91 4.39 5.04
N TYR A 142 -4.95 3.37 4.16
CA TYR A 142 -5.75 3.41 2.94
C TYR A 142 -7.24 3.63 3.21
N ASP A 143 -7.82 3.02 4.25
CA ASP A 143 -9.25 3.19 4.56
C ASP A 143 -9.59 4.67 4.83
N TRP A 144 -8.70 5.41 5.49
CA TRP A 144 -8.87 6.83 5.76
C TRP A 144 -8.65 7.68 4.50
N ILE A 145 -7.65 7.34 3.69
CA ILE A 145 -7.37 8.02 2.41
C ILE A 145 -8.55 7.83 1.44
N ALA A 146 -9.05 6.61 1.30
CA ALA A 146 -10.19 6.28 0.47
C ALA A 146 -11.47 6.99 0.94
N GLN A 147 -11.66 7.13 2.25
CA GLN A 147 -12.76 7.91 2.80
C GLN A 147 -12.62 9.40 2.45
N ALA A 148 -11.43 9.97 2.58
CA ALA A 148 -11.18 11.36 2.20
C ALA A 148 -11.47 11.59 0.71
N PHE A 149 -10.99 10.69 -0.17
CA PHE A 149 -11.22 10.78 -1.62
C PHE A 149 -12.72 10.71 -1.94
N ARG A 150 -13.47 9.86 -1.24
CA ARG A 150 -14.93 9.79 -1.41
C ARG A 150 -15.64 11.08 -1.00
N ILE A 151 -15.25 11.69 0.11
CA ILE A 151 -15.83 12.95 0.61
C ILE A 151 -15.61 14.09 -0.40
N TYR A 152 -14.42 14.14 -1.01
CA TYR A 152 -14.06 15.17 -1.98
C TYR A 152 -14.30 14.77 -3.44
N SER A 153 -15.03 13.68 -3.69
CA SER A 153 -15.35 13.19 -5.06
C SER A 153 -14.14 13.00 -5.98
N ILE A 154 -13.02 12.56 -5.41
CA ILE A 154 -11.76 12.31 -6.12
C ILE A 154 -11.79 10.90 -6.71
N ALA A 155 -11.50 10.77 -8.01
CA ALA A 155 -11.47 9.47 -8.68
C ALA A 155 -10.22 8.65 -8.27
N ALA A 156 -10.39 7.86 -7.20
CA ALA A 156 -9.42 6.88 -6.70
C ALA A 156 -9.17 5.72 -7.66
#